data_AF-A0A2N6FU37-F1
#
_entry.id   AF-A0A2N6FU37-F1
#
_cell.length_a   1.000
_cell.length_b   1.000
_cell.length_c   1.000
_cell.angle_alpha   90.00
_cell.angle_beta   90.00
_cell.angle_gamma   90.00
#
_symmetry.space_group_name_H-M   'P 1'
#
loop_
_entity.id
_entity.type
_entity.pdbx_description
1 polymer ?
#
loop_
_entity_poly.entity_id
_entity_poly.type
_entity_poly.pdbx_seq_one_letter_code
_entity_poly.pdbx_strand_id
1 'polypeptide(L)'
;MNNEIKIHDIKGLVDIPDISLYIYMTLWILGIAFIFVIIFLIYKFFYNKHRNERKKYYKILKELDLNDSKQSAYAISKYIRLLAHNEREKRLAQELIEELDSYKYKKDVEKLSDDVKIIFARFMDSIDV
;
A
#
# COMPACT_ATOMS: atom_id res chain seq x y z
N MET A 1 51.20 -6.03 79.72
CA MET A 1 49.99 -5.34 79.21
C MET A 1 49.65 -5.98 77.88
N ASN A 2 48.68 -6.91 77.87
CA ASN A 2 48.17 -7.49 76.62
C ASN A 2 46.91 -6.70 76.25
N ASN A 3 46.95 -5.99 75.12
CA ASN A 3 45.78 -5.29 74.59
C ASN A 3 44.92 -6.28 73.80
N GLU A 4 43.78 -6.67 74.36
CA GLU A 4 42.78 -7.48 73.66
C GLU A 4 42.02 -6.61 72.65
N ILE A 5 42.15 -6.94 71.36
CA ILE A 5 41.42 -6.28 70.29
C ILE A 5 40.00 -6.84 70.28
N LYS A 6 39.02 -5.98 70.58
CA LYS A 6 37.60 -6.33 70.62
C LYS A 6 37.05 -6.46 69.20
N ILE A 7 36.90 -7.70 68.74
CA ILE A 7 36.33 -7.99 67.41
C ILE A 7 34.82 -7.74 67.47
N HIS A 8 34.33 -6.89 66.58
CA HIS A 8 32.91 -6.59 66.44
C HIS A 8 32.29 -7.56 65.44
N ASP A 9 31.08 -8.03 65.76
CA ASP A 9 30.36 -8.99 64.93
C ASP A 9 30.01 -8.40 63.56
N ILE A 10 29.99 -9.27 62.54
CA ILE A 10 29.73 -8.84 61.16
C ILE A 10 28.24 -8.51 61.06
N LYS A 11 27.91 -7.32 60.51
CA LYS A 11 26.51 -6.90 60.35
C LYS A 11 25.72 -7.96 59.58
N GLY A 12 24.50 -8.23 60.04
CA GLY A 12 23.57 -9.13 59.37
C GLY A 12 23.24 -8.66 57.95
N LEU A 13 22.78 -9.59 57.12
CA LEU A 13 22.37 -9.31 55.75
C LEU A 13 21.28 -8.22 55.76
N VAL A 14 21.51 -7.16 54.99
CA VAL A 14 20.54 -6.09 54.77
C VAL A 14 19.96 -6.29 53.38
N ASP A 15 18.65 -6.47 53.31
CA ASP A 15 17.94 -6.56 52.04
C ASP A 15 17.96 -5.20 51.34
N ILE A 16 18.55 -5.17 50.15
CA ILE A 16 18.56 -3.99 49.28
C ILE A 16 17.41 -4.18 48.29
N PRO A 17 16.38 -3.31 48.31
CA PRO A 17 15.31 -3.41 47.33
C PRO A 17 15.84 -3.09 45.93
N ASP A 18 15.76 -4.05 45.01
CA ASP A 18 16.16 -3.90 43.61
C ASP A 18 14.95 -3.93 42.67
N ILE A 19 14.76 -2.85 41.93
CA ILE A 19 13.64 -2.65 40.97
C ILE A 19 14.15 -2.70 39.52
N SER A 20 15.47 -2.85 39.31
CA SER A 20 16.13 -2.73 38.00
C SER A 20 15.55 -3.69 36.96
N LEU A 21 15.23 -4.92 37.38
CA LEU A 21 14.64 -5.94 36.51
C LEU A 21 13.22 -5.55 36.03
N TYR A 22 12.39 -4.99 36.92
CA TYR A 22 11.05 -4.54 36.58
C TYR A 22 11.07 -3.35 35.62
N ILE A 23 12.00 -2.40 35.81
CA ILE A 23 12.22 -1.29 34.89
C ILE A 23 12.63 -1.81 33.51
N TYR A 24 13.58 -2.74 33.45
CA TYR A 24 14.02 -3.35 32.20
C TYR A 24 12.88 -4.05 31.45
N MET A 25 12.08 -4.85 32.14
CA MET A 25 10.90 -5.51 31.55
C MET A 25 9.87 -4.50 31.03
N THR A 26 9.61 -3.45 31.79
CA THR A 26 8.64 -2.40 31.41
C THR A 26 9.08 -1.68 30.14
N LEU A 27 10.38 -1.36 30.03
CA LEU A 27 10.93 -0.74 28.82
C LEU A 27 10.82 -1.64 27.60
N TRP A 28 11.05 -2.95 27.76
CA TRP A 28 10.87 -3.91 26.66
C TRP A 28 9.42 -3.99 26.21
N ILE A 29 8.46 -4.04 27.14
CA ILE A 29 7.03 -4.08 26.81
C ILE A 29 6.61 -2.80 26.08
N LEU A 30 7.05 -1.64 26.56
CA LEU A 30 6.78 -0.35 25.91
C LEU A 30 7.42 -0.27 24.53
N GLY A 31 8.66 -0.74 24.38
CA GLY A 31 9.35 -0.78 23.10
C GLY A 31 8.62 -1.65 22.08
N ILE A 32 8.18 -2.84 22.49
CA ILE A 32 7.41 -3.74 21.62
C ILE A 32 6.06 -3.12 21.25
N ALA A 33 5.33 -2.55 22.22
CA ALA A 33 4.06 -1.87 21.97
C ALA A 33 4.24 -0.71 20.97
N PHE A 34 5.30 0.07 21.11
CA PHE A 34 5.62 1.17 20.22
C PHE A 34 5.89 0.69 18.78
N ILE A 35 6.64 -0.42 18.63
CA ILE A 35 6.88 -1.03 17.32
C ILE A 35 5.56 -1.46 16.67
N PHE A 36 4.64 -2.09 17.42
CA PHE A 36 3.33 -2.47 16.89
C PHE A 36 2.51 -1.27 16.42
N VAL A 37 2.53 -0.16 17.16
CA VAL A 37 1.88 1.09 16.75
C VAL A 37 2.45 1.62 15.44
N ILE A 38 3.79 1.63 15.30
CA ILE A 38 4.44 2.05 14.04
C ILE A 38 4.00 1.16 12.88
N ILE A 39 4.06 -0.17 13.04
CA ILE A 39 3.65 -1.12 11.99
C ILE A 39 2.19 -0.89 11.59
N PHE A 40 1.30 -0.69 12.56
CA PHE A 40 -0.11 -0.41 12.32
C PHE A 40 -0.31 0.90 11.54
N LEU A 41 0.39 1.97 11.92
CA LEU A 41 0.32 3.26 11.21
C LEU A 41 0.83 3.15 9.78
N ILE A 42 1.94 2.45 9.55
CA ILE A 42 2.47 2.16 8.22
C ILE A 42 1.43 1.39 7.41
N TYR A 43 0.91 0.28 7.92
CA TYR A 43 -0.08 -0.54 7.23
C TYR A 43 -1.32 0.28 6.83
N LYS A 44 -1.85 1.07 7.77
CA LYS A 44 -3.02 1.95 7.52
C LYS A 44 -2.73 3.01 6.44
N PHE A 45 -1.56 3.62 6.45
CA PHE A 45 -1.17 4.64 5.48
C PHE A 45 -1.07 4.06 4.06
N PHE A 46 -0.40 2.92 3.91
CA PHE A 46 -0.27 2.26 2.61
C PHE A 46 -1.60 1.71 2.09
N TYR A 47 -2.41 1.09 2.95
CA TYR A 47 -3.71 0.54 2.55
C TYR A 47 -4.67 1.62 2.01
N ASN A 48 -4.71 2.79 2.65
CA ASN A 48 -5.58 3.88 2.22
C ASN A 48 -5.11 4.55 0.91
N LYS A 49 -3.80 4.54 0.65
CA LYS A 49 -3.20 5.07 -0.59
C LYS A 49 -3.66 4.29 -1.82
N HIS A 50 -3.66 2.96 -1.76
CA HIS A 50 -4.02 2.12 -2.91
C HIS A 50 -5.47 2.31 -3.37
N ARG A 51 -6.42 2.49 -2.44
CA ARG A 51 -7.83 2.76 -2.81
C ARG A 51 -7.99 4.11 -3.51
N ASN A 52 -7.19 5.10 -3.13
CA ASN A 52 -7.24 6.44 -3.73
C ASN A 52 -6.67 6.46 -5.16
N GLU A 53 -5.58 5.73 -5.41
CA GLU A 53 -5.01 5.61 -6.76
C GLU A 53 -5.95 4.92 -7.75
N ARG A 54 -6.65 3.85 -7.33
CA ARG A 54 -7.63 3.16 -8.19
C ARG A 54 -8.79 4.08 -8.59
N LYS A 55 -9.31 4.85 -7.64
CA LYS A 55 -10.31 5.91 -7.87
C LYS A 55 -9.83 6.97 -8.87
N LYS A 56 -8.57 7.38 -8.73
CA LYS A 56 -7.94 8.35 -9.62
C LYS A 56 -7.85 7.83 -11.06
N TYR A 57 -7.41 6.58 -11.27
CA TYR A 57 -7.33 5.99 -12.61
C TYR A 57 -8.71 5.84 -13.26
N TYR A 58 -9.72 5.41 -12.50
CA TYR A 58 -11.09 5.35 -12.99
C TYR A 58 -11.61 6.73 -13.43
N LYS A 59 -11.36 7.77 -12.63
CA LYS A 59 -11.73 9.14 -12.97
C LYS A 59 -11.05 9.63 -14.26
N ILE A 60 -9.75 9.38 -14.40
CA ILE A 60 -8.99 9.73 -15.61
C ILE A 60 -9.59 9.06 -16.86
N LEU A 61 -9.94 7.78 -16.77
CA LEU A 61 -10.57 7.05 -17.89
C LEU A 61 -11.97 7.58 -18.21
N LYS A 62 -12.76 7.96 -17.21
CA LYS A 62 -14.12 8.47 -17.38
C LYS A 62 -14.17 9.87 -18.00
N GLU A 63 -13.19 10.72 -17.70
CA GLU A 63 -13.10 12.10 -18.20
C GLU A 63 -12.30 12.20 -19.52
N LEU A 64 -11.83 11.08 -20.04
CA LEU A 64 -11.02 11.04 -21.25
C LEU A 64 -11.83 11.43 -22.50
N ASP A 65 -11.28 12.32 -23.32
CA ASP A 65 -11.87 12.69 -24.60
C ASP A 65 -11.53 11.67 -25.70
N LEU A 66 -12.52 10.87 -26.10
CA LEU A 66 -12.39 9.82 -27.12
C LEU A 66 -12.29 10.36 -28.57
N ASN A 67 -12.32 11.68 -28.78
CA ASN A 67 -12.16 12.28 -30.10
C ASN A 67 -10.72 12.19 -30.62
N ASP A 68 -9.72 12.26 -29.74
CA ASP A 68 -8.32 11.98 -30.10
C ASP A 68 -8.03 10.49 -29.93
N SER A 69 -8.25 9.71 -30.99
CA SER A 69 -8.09 8.25 -30.97
C SER A 69 -6.70 7.80 -30.52
N LYS A 70 -5.65 8.53 -30.90
CA LYS A 70 -4.26 8.14 -30.62
C LYS A 70 -3.93 8.37 -29.17
N GLN A 71 -4.18 9.58 -28.66
CA GLN A 71 -3.95 9.88 -27.25
C GLN A 71 -4.84 9.02 -26.35
N SER A 72 -6.09 8.82 -26.74
CA SER A 72 -7.02 7.95 -26.03
C SER A 72 -6.52 6.53 -25.96
N ALA A 73 -6.06 5.95 -27.08
CA ALA A 73 -5.52 4.60 -27.09
C ALA A 73 -4.34 4.42 -26.13
N TYR A 74 -3.38 5.36 -26.12
CA TYR A 74 -2.27 5.34 -25.16
C TYR A 74 -2.73 5.48 -23.70
N ALA A 75 -3.64 6.41 -23.42
CA ALA A 75 -4.14 6.65 -22.08
C ALA A 75 -4.93 5.45 -21.56
N ILE A 76 -5.87 4.93 -22.37
CA ILE A 76 -6.69 3.78 -22.05
C ILE A 76 -5.80 2.56 -21.78
N SER A 77 -4.87 2.21 -22.70
CA SER A 77 -3.99 1.06 -22.50
C SER A 77 -3.16 1.15 -21.22
N LYS A 78 -2.73 2.36 -20.83
CA LYS A 78 -1.95 2.57 -19.61
C LYS A 78 -2.81 2.40 -18.36
N TYR A 79 -3.93 3.11 -18.25
CA TYR A 79 -4.69 3.18 -17.02
C TYR A 79 -5.55 1.94 -16.78
N ILE A 80 -5.99 1.25 -17.83
CA ILE A 80 -6.74 0.00 -17.71
C ILE A 80 -5.90 -1.11 -17.07
N ARG A 81 -4.61 -1.23 -17.45
CA ARG A 81 -3.68 -2.18 -16.80
C ARG A 81 -3.49 -1.90 -15.31
N LEU A 82 -3.50 -0.62 -14.93
CA LEU A 82 -3.35 -0.19 -13.54
C LEU A 82 -4.65 -0.33 -12.73
N LEU A 83 -5.81 -0.29 -13.40
CA LEU A 83 -7.13 -0.37 -12.77
C LEU A 83 -7.60 -1.81 -12.58
N ALA A 84 -7.22 -2.72 -13.50
CA ALA A 84 -7.60 -4.12 -13.50
C ALA A 84 -6.95 -4.90 -12.35
N HIS A 85 -7.78 -5.48 -11.48
CA HIS A 85 -7.35 -6.20 -10.28
C HIS A 85 -7.66 -7.69 -10.35
N ASN A 86 -8.91 -8.05 -10.66
CA ASN A 86 -9.36 -9.45 -10.74
C ASN A 86 -9.06 -10.06 -12.12
N GLU A 87 -9.15 -11.39 -12.24
CA GLU A 87 -8.80 -12.10 -13.47
C GLU A 87 -9.71 -11.72 -14.65
N ARG A 88 -11.01 -11.49 -14.40
CA ARG A 88 -11.97 -11.06 -15.42
C ARG A 88 -11.63 -9.68 -15.97
N GLU A 89 -11.37 -8.71 -15.09
CA GLU A 89 -10.95 -7.35 -15.44
C GLU A 89 -9.65 -7.40 -16.25
N LYS A 90 -8.68 -8.23 -15.87
CA LYS A 90 -7.41 -8.38 -16.59
C LYS A 90 -7.60 -8.94 -18.00
N ARG A 91 -8.51 -9.88 -18.20
CA ARG A 91 -8.83 -10.43 -19.53
C ARG A 91 -9.48 -9.36 -20.41
N LEU A 92 -10.50 -8.67 -19.91
CA LEU A 92 -11.16 -7.57 -20.63
C LEU A 92 -10.19 -6.42 -20.95
N ALA A 93 -9.30 -6.11 -20.02
CA ALA A 93 -8.23 -5.14 -20.20
C ALA A 93 -7.31 -5.53 -21.35
N GLN A 94 -6.89 -6.80 -21.41
CA GLN A 94 -5.99 -7.28 -22.44
C GLN A 94 -6.64 -7.27 -23.82
N GLU A 95 -7.88 -7.76 -23.93
CA GLU A 95 -8.68 -7.73 -25.16
C GLU A 95 -8.78 -6.30 -25.72
N LEU A 96 -9.13 -5.34 -24.87
CA LEU A 96 -9.22 -3.94 -25.27
C LEU A 96 -7.87 -3.34 -25.70
N ILE A 97 -6.77 -3.75 -25.06
CA ILE A 97 -5.44 -3.24 -25.40
C ILE A 97 -4.98 -3.74 -26.76
N GLU A 98 -5.29 -4.99 -27.09
CA GLU A 98 -4.98 -5.58 -28.40
C GLU A 98 -5.69 -4.82 -29.53
N GLU A 99 -6.97 -4.49 -29.34
CA GLU A 99 -7.71 -3.66 -30.30
C GLU A 99 -7.13 -2.24 -30.43
N LEU A 100 -6.72 -1.64 -29.31
CA LEU A 100 -6.17 -0.29 -29.27
C LEU A 100 -4.76 -0.15 -29.86
N ASP A 101 -4.00 -1.24 -30.00
CA ASP A 101 -2.64 -1.19 -30.54
C ASP A 101 -2.61 -0.69 -31.99
N SER A 102 -3.65 -0.98 -32.77
CA SER A 102 -3.79 -0.50 -34.15
C SER A 102 -3.89 1.04 -34.27
N TYR A 103 -4.32 1.72 -33.20
CA TYR A 103 -4.53 3.17 -33.14
C TYR A 103 -3.30 3.93 -32.60
N LYS A 104 -2.37 3.25 -31.92
CA LYS A 104 -1.21 3.89 -31.26
C LYS A 104 -0.08 4.25 -32.23
N TYR A 105 0.17 3.42 -33.24
CA TYR A 105 1.37 3.52 -34.07
C TYR A 105 1.14 4.16 -35.44
N LYS A 106 -0.12 4.38 -35.84
CA LYS A 106 -0.43 5.07 -37.10
C LYS A 106 -0.20 6.59 -36.97
N LYS A 107 0.21 7.22 -38.08
CA LYS A 107 0.47 8.67 -38.15
C LYS A 107 -0.82 9.46 -38.26
N ASP A 108 -1.74 8.98 -39.10
CA ASP A 108 -3.12 9.43 -39.19
C ASP A 108 -4.01 8.31 -38.66
N VAL A 109 -4.91 8.63 -37.75
CA VAL A 109 -5.66 7.65 -36.95
C VAL A 109 -7.14 7.96 -37.11
N GLU A 110 -7.87 6.98 -37.63
CA GLU A 110 -9.32 7.04 -37.72
C GLU A 110 -9.96 7.13 -36.33
N LYS A 111 -11.21 7.56 -36.28
CA LYS A 111 -11.98 7.56 -35.03
C LYS A 111 -12.05 6.14 -34.46
N LEU A 112 -12.01 6.02 -33.14
CA LEU A 112 -12.19 4.74 -32.47
C LEU A 112 -13.48 4.07 -32.97
N SER A 113 -13.36 2.81 -33.37
CA SER A 113 -14.50 2.01 -33.80
C SER A 113 -15.52 1.87 -32.66
N ASP A 114 -16.79 1.66 -33.01
CA ASP A 114 -17.84 1.50 -32.02
C ASP A 114 -17.64 0.23 -31.18
N ASP A 115 -17.03 -0.82 -31.76
CA ASP A 115 -16.65 -2.03 -31.02
C ASP A 115 -15.69 -1.74 -29.87
N VAL A 116 -14.65 -0.92 -30.12
CA VAL A 116 -13.70 -0.50 -29.08
C VAL A 116 -14.39 0.27 -27.97
N LYS A 117 -15.34 1.15 -28.32
CA LYS A 117 -16.13 1.91 -27.33
C LYS A 117 -17.02 0.99 -26.49
N ILE A 118 -17.62 -0.04 -27.11
CA ILE A 118 -18.46 -1.02 -26.42
C ILE A 118 -17.62 -1.84 -25.43
N ILE A 119 -16.45 -2.33 -25.85
CA ILE A 119 -15.54 -3.08 -24.97
C ILE A 119 -15.05 -2.18 -23.82
N PHE A 120 -14.71 -0.93 -24.12
CA PHE A 120 -14.33 0.06 -23.11
C PHE A 120 -15.44 0.32 -22.09
N ALA A 121 -16.68 0.54 -22.54
CA ALA A 121 -17.83 0.72 -21.66
C ALA A 121 -18.06 -0.51 -20.77
N ARG A 122 -18.03 -1.72 -21.36
CA ARG A 122 -18.16 -2.98 -20.61
C ARG A 122 -17.06 -3.15 -19.56
N PHE A 123 -15.83 -2.75 -19.89
CA PHE A 123 -14.74 -2.75 -18.93
C PHE A 123 -15.05 -1.77 -17.78
N MET A 124 -15.43 -0.54 -18.08
CA MET A 124 -15.75 0.48 -17.08
C MET A 124 -16.91 0.07 -16.16
N ASP A 125 -17.94 -0.60 -16.69
CA ASP A 125 -19.06 -1.15 -15.91
C ASP A 125 -18.66 -2.32 -15.01
N SER A 126 -17.59 -3.05 -15.38
CA SER A 126 -17.09 -4.18 -14.58
C SER A 126 -16.30 -3.73 -13.34
N ILE A 127 -15.86 -2.48 -13.29
CA ILE A 127 -15.07 -1.95 -12.19
C ILE A 127 -15.99 -1.42 -11.09
N ASP A 128 -15.94 -2.07 -9.93
CA ASP A 128 -16.54 -1.57 -8.69
C ASP A 128 -15.51 -0.72 -7.92
N VAL A 129 -15.71 0.61 -7.78
CA VAL A 129 -14.70 1.59 -7.30
C VAL A 129 -15.14 2.36 -6.04
#